data_AF-A0A2T0VB34-F1
#
_entry.id   AF-A0A2T0VB34-F1
#
_cell.length_a   1.000
_cell.length_b   1.000
_cell.length_c   1.000
_cell.angle_alpha   90.00
_cell.angle_beta   90.00
_cell.angle_gamma   90.00
#
_symmetry.space_group_name_H-M   'P 1'
#
loop_
_entity.id
_entity.type
_entity.pdbx_description
1 polymer ?
#
loop_
_entity_poly.entity_id
_entity_poly.type
_entity_poly.pdbx_seq_one_letter_code
_entity_poly.pdbx_strand_id
1 'polypeptide(L)'
;ESLSAAQQWVTGFVHWYDHEHRHSAIRFVTPGQRHAGQDDAVLARRDAIYAEAKRQHPGRWSGVTRNWTPRRTVWLNPDQNDPLVQRDQRLEAA
;
A
#
# COMPACT_ATOMS: atom_id res chain seq x y z
N GLU A 1 4.06 -8.00 -34.20
CA GLU A 1 3.63 -8.64 -32.94
C GLU A 1 2.41 -9.53 -33.20
N SER A 2 2.25 -10.66 -32.51
CA SER A 2 1.10 -11.56 -32.67
C SER A 2 0.08 -11.35 -31.54
N LEU A 3 -1.18 -11.70 -31.80
CA LEU A 3 -2.23 -11.71 -30.77
C LEU A 3 -1.83 -12.58 -29.56
N SER A 4 -1.23 -13.74 -29.82
CA SER A 4 -0.78 -14.66 -28.76
C SER A 4 0.30 -14.04 -27.87
N ALA A 5 1.25 -13.29 -28.45
CA ALA A 5 2.30 -12.62 -27.68
C ALA A 5 1.71 -11.53 -26.78
N ALA A 6 0.75 -10.74 -27.29
CA ALA A 6 0.05 -9.74 -26.49
C ALA A 6 -0.73 -10.37 -25.32
N GLN A 7 -1.45 -11.48 -25.56
CA GLN A 7 -2.19 -12.21 -24.52
C GLN A 7 -1.29 -12.76 -23.42
N GLN A 8 -0.15 -13.35 -23.80
CA GLN A 8 0.83 -13.86 -22.83
C GLN A 8 1.39 -12.74 -21.97
N TRP A 9 1.74 -11.61 -22.58
CA TRP A 9 2.26 -10.45 -21.87
C TRP A 9 1.23 -9.91 -20.86
N VAL A 10 -0.02 -9.69 -21.28
CA VAL A 10 -1.08 -9.17 -20.39
C VAL A 10 -1.34 -10.14 -19.23
N THR A 11 -1.35 -11.45 -19.50
CA THR A 11 -1.54 -12.47 -18.45
C THR A 11 -0.44 -12.40 -17.40
N GLY A 12 0.82 -12.28 -17.82
CA GLY A 12 1.95 -12.12 -16.91
C GLY A 12 1.88 -10.80 -16.13
N PHE A 13 1.50 -9.71 -16.80
CA PHE A 13 1.32 -8.41 -16.15
C PHE A 13 0.25 -8.45 -15.06
N VAL A 14 -0.93 -9.01 -15.34
CA VAL A 14 -2.04 -9.09 -14.35
C VAL A 14 -1.62 -9.90 -13.14
N HIS A 15 -0.99 -11.08 -13.34
CA HIS A 15 -0.50 -11.88 -12.24
C HIS A 15 0.49 -11.12 -11.36
N TRP A 16 1.48 -10.47 -11.97
CA TRP A 16 2.46 -9.66 -11.25
C TRP A 16 1.79 -8.49 -10.52
N TYR A 17 0.87 -7.77 -11.18
CA TYR A 17 0.16 -6.64 -10.62
C TYR A 17 -0.63 -7.03 -9.37
N ASP A 18 -1.32 -8.17 -9.40
CA ASP A 18 -2.21 -8.63 -8.33
C ASP A 18 -1.47 -9.31 -7.17
N HIS A 19 -0.38 -10.02 -7.44
CA HIS A 19 0.23 -10.92 -6.45
C HIS A 19 1.66 -10.56 -6.04
N GLU A 20 2.36 -9.72 -6.80
CA GLU A 20 3.77 -9.39 -6.52
C GLU A 20 3.98 -7.90 -6.30
N HIS A 21 3.33 -7.06 -7.12
CA HIS A 21 3.47 -5.62 -7.05
C HIS A 21 2.79 -5.05 -5.81
N ARG A 22 3.57 -4.30 -5.03
CA ARG A 22 3.11 -3.63 -3.81
C ARG A 22 2.78 -2.18 -4.12
N HIS A 23 1.50 -1.86 -4.02
CA HIS A 23 0.97 -0.55 -4.43
C HIS A 23 1.04 0.45 -3.28
N SER A 24 1.64 1.62 -3.52
CA SER A 24 1.77 2.68 -2.51
C SER A 24 0.41 3.18 -2.01
N ALA A 25 -0.59 3.27 -2.91
CA ALA A 25 -1.95 3.72 -2.61
C ALA A 25 -2.68 2.84 -1.58
N ILE A 26 -2.25 1.59 -1.40
CA ILE A 26 -2.79 0.64 -0.40
C ILE A 26 -1.71 0.23 0.61
N ARG A 27 -0.79 1.15 0.93
CA ARG A 27 0.25 0.94 1.95
C ARG A 27 1.19 -0.24 1.64
N PHE A 28 1.53 -0.42 0.37
CA PHE A 28 2.46 -1.44 -0.11
C PHE A 28 2.04 -2.88 0.20
N VAL A 29 0.73 -3.17 0.23
CA VAL A 29 0.22 -4.54 0.08
C VAL A 29 -0.07 -4.82 -1.39
N THR A 30 -0.23 -6.08 -1.76
CA THR A 30 -0.66 -6.43 -3.11
C THR A 30 -2.18 -6.33 -3.23
N PRO A 31 -2.74 -6.13 -4.44
CA PRO A 31 -4.19 -6.12 -4.64
C PRO A 31 -4.83 -7.42 -4.18
N GLY A 32 -4.19 -8.57 -4.45
CA GLY A 32 -4.65 -9.88 -3.97
C GLY A 32 -4.68 -9.98 -2.44
N GLN A 33 -3.66 -9.47 -1.73
CA GLN A 33 -3.66 -9.44 -0.26
C GLN A 33 -4.80 -8.60 0.31
N ARG A 34 -5.02 -7.42 -0.27
CA ARG A 34 -6.14 -6.55 0.13
C ARG A 34 -7.48 -7.21 -0.16
N HIS A 35 -7.65 -7.80 -1.33
CA HIS A 35 -8.88 -8.48 -1.71
C HIS A 35 -9.20 -9.65 -0.76
N ALA A 36 -8.18 -10.38 -0.32
CA ALA A 36 -8.31 -11.44 0.66
C ALA A 36 -8.45 -10.95 2.12
N GLY A 37 -8.46 -9.63 2.37
CA GLY A 37 -8.55 -9.05 3.72
C GLY A 37 -7.31 -9.28 4.60
N GLN A 38 -6.16 -9.58 3.99
CA GLN A 38 -4.90 -9.87 4.69
C GLN A 38 -4.10 -8.61 5.01
N ASP A 39 -4.50 -7.46 4.48
CA ASP A 39 -3.80 -6.20 4.62
C ASP A 39 -3.68 -5.77 6.08
N ASP A 40 -4.72 -5.95 6.89
CA ASP A 40 -4.70 -5.62 8.32
C ASP A 40 -3.54 -6.30 9.08
N ALA A 41 -3.40 -7.61 8.92
CA ALA A 41 -2.35 -8.37 9.59
C ALA A 41 -0.95 -8.02 9.06
N VAL A 42 -0.81 -7.85 7.74
CA VAL A 42 0.46 -7.46 7.12
C VAL A 42 0.92 -6.09 7.60
N LEU A 43 0.00 -5.14 7.66
CA LEU A 43 0.28 -3.76 8.02
C LEU A 43 0.57 -3.60 9.52
N ALA A 44 -0.18 -4.28 10.40
CA ALA A 44 0.10 -4.30 11.83
C ALA A 44 1.50 -4.87 12.13
N ARG A 45 1.91 -5.94 11.42
CA ARG A 45 3.25 -6.50 11.57
C ARG A 45 4.34 -5.52 11.13
N ARG A 46 4.12 -4.78 10.03
CA ARG A 46 5.08 -3.77 9.56
C ARG A 46 5.23 -2.63 10.55
N ASP A 47 4.13 -2.18 11.14
CA ASP A 47 4.17 -1.14 12.16
C ASP A 47 5.04 -1.55 13.35
N ALA A 48 4.83 -2.75 13.89
CA ALA A 48 5.63 -3.29 14.98
C ALA A 48 7.13 -3.38 14.63
N ILE A 49 7.47 -3.85 13.42
CA ILE A 49 8.87 -3.93 12.95
C ILE A 49 9.50 -2.54 12.84
N TYR A 50 8.76 -1.55 12.32
CA TYR A 50 9.27 -0.20 12.18
C TYR A 50 9.45 0.48 13.54
N ALA A 51 8.52 0.28 14.47
CA ALA A 51 8.63 0.78 15.84
C ALA A 51 9.85 0.19 16.57
N GLU A 52 10.07 -1.13 16.42
CA GLU A 52 11.26 -1.81 16.91
C GLU A 52 12.54 -1.22 16.33
N ALA A 53 12.62 -1.14 15.00
CA ALA A 53 13.81 -0.66 14.31
C ALA A 53 14.14 0.79 14.69
N LYS A 54 13.13 1.65 14.88
CA LYS A 54 13.30 3.01 15.37
C LYS A 54 13.80 3.04 16.81
N ARG A 55 13.27 2.18 17.69
CA ARG A 55 13.75 2.09 19.09
C ARG A 55 15.23 1.69 19.16
N GLN A 56 15.66 0.78 18.30
CA GLN A 56 17.06 0.31 18.28
C GLN A 56 18.03 1.36 17.73
N HIS A 57 17.60 2.15 16.74
CA HIS A 57 18.47 3.12 16.07
C HIS A 57 17.77 4.45 15.84
N PRO A 58 17.43 5.21 16.92
CA PRO A 58 16.62 6.42 16.81
C PRO A 58 17.24 7.48 15.89
N GLY A 59 18.58 7.57 15.80
CA GLY A 59 19.28 8.51 14.92
C GLY A 59 19.07 8.30 13.42
N ARG A 60 18.49 7.17 12.98
CA ARG A 60 18.10 6.96 11.57
C ARG A 60 16.74 7.57 11.22
N TRP A 61 15.98 8.05 12.20
CA TRP A 61 14.66 8.65 11.99
C TRP A 61 14.65 10.11 12.43
N SER A 62 14.30 11.00 11.51
CA SER A 62 14.06 12.42 11.82
C SER A 62 12.70 12.68 12.48
N GLY A 63 11.76 11.73 12.39
CA GLY A 63 10.38 11.88 12.87
C GLY A 63 9.71 10.54 13.15
N VAL A 64 8.37 10.49 13.06
CA VAL A 64 7.58 9.26 13.23
C VAL A 64 7.91 8.22 12.16
N THR A 65 7.55 6.96 12.44
CA THR A 65 7.63 5.90 11.43
C THR A 65 6.56 6.10 10.36
N ARG A 66 6.74 5.45 9.21
CA ARG A 66 5.74 5.48 8.14
C ARG A 66 4.36 5.06 8.67
N ASN A 67 3.32 5.75 8.23
CA ASN A 67 1.93 5.38 8.53
C ASN A 67 1.57 4.04 7.86
N TRP A 68 1.40 3.00 8.68
CA TRP A 68 0.96 1.67 8.28
C TRP A 68 -0.52 1.41 8.60
N THR A 69 -1.31 2.44 8.91
CA THR A 69 -2.75 2.27 9.12
C THR A 69 -3.43 1.83 7.82
N PRO A 70 -4.26 0.76 7.83
CA PRO A 70 -4.99 0.30 6.65
C PRO A 70 -5.87 1.40 6.05
N ARG A 71 -5.70 1.67 4.75
CA ARG A 71 -6.61 2.54 4.00
C ARG A 71 -7.89 1.79 3.67
N ARG A 72 -9.00 2.12 4.33
CA ARG A 72 -10.28 1.41 4.15
C ARG A 72 -10.95 1.75 2.84
N THR A 73 -10.87 2.99 2.40
CA THR A 73 -11.49 3.46 1.16
C THR A 73 -10.41 4.02 0.23
N VAL A 74 -10.45 3.62 -1.04
CA VAL A 74 -9.59 4.14 -2.10
C VAL A 74 -10.43 4.35 -3.35
N TRP A 75 -10.08 5.36 -4.14
CA TRP A 75 -10.83 5.76 -5.33
C TRP A 75 -9.87 5.87 -6.52
N LEU A 76 -10.30 5.42 -7.69
CA LEU A 76 -9.61 5.69 -8.95
C LEU A 76 -10.13 7.04 -9.46
N ASN A 77 -9.34 8.10 -9.27
CA ASN A 77 -9.69 9.53 -9.47
C ASN A 77 -10.65 10.10 -8.40
N PRO A 78 -10.16 10.30 -7.16
CA PRO A 78 -10.96 10.92 -6.10
C PRO A 78 -11.25 12.40 -6.37
N ASP A 79 -12.41 12.87 -5.89
CA ASP A 79 -12.63 14.31 -5.65
C ASP A 79 -11.71 14.76 -4.50
N GLN A 80 -10.90 15.78 -4.75
CA GLN A 80 -9.97 16.33 -3.75
C GLN A 80 -10.69 17.03 -2.60
N ASN A 81 -11.98 17.38 -2.78
CA ASN A 81 -12.82 17.96 -1.75
C ASN A 81 -13.56 16.92 -0.91
N ASP A 82 -13.44 15.63 -1.22
CA ASP A 82 -14.08 14.58 -0.45
C ASP A 82 -13.48 14.51 0.98
N PRO A 83 -14.32 14.51 2.04
CA PRO A 83 -13.85 14.48 3.43
C PRO A 83 -12.93 13.30 3.77
N LEU A 84 -13.11 12.14 3.13
CA LEU A 84 -12.27 10.95 3.34
C LEU A 84 -10.89 11.14 2.72
N VAL A 85 -10.82 11.76 1.54
CA VAL A 85 -9.55 12.07 0.85
C VAL A 85 -8.75 13.08 1.67
N GLN A 86 -9.40 14.13 2.16
CA GLN A 86 -8.76 15.13 3.02
C GLN A 86 -8.35 14.57 4.38
N ARG A 87 -9.12 13.63 4.95
CA ARG A 87 -8.76 12.92 6.18
C ARG A 87 -7.51 12.08 5.97
N ASP A 88 -7.46 11.31 4.89
CA ASP A 88 -6.30 10.48 4.56
C ASP A 88 -5.04 11.32 4.31
N GLN A 89 -5.16 12.46 3.61
CA GLN A 89 -4.05 13.40 3.43
C GLN A 89 -3.52 13.95 4.77
N ARG A 90 -4.42 14.28 5.71
CA ARG A 90 -4.03 14.71 7.07
C ARG A 90 -3.30 13.60 7.83
N LEU A 91 -3.73 12.35 7.71
CA LEU A 91 -3.07 11.19 8.32
C LEU A 91 -1.71 10.85 7.69
N GLU A 92 -1.41 11.36 6.49
CA GLU A 92 -0.10 11.21 5.85
C GLU A 92 0.88 12.33 6.23
N ALA A 93 0.36 13.51 6.60
CA ALA A 93 1.16 14.67 6.96
C ALA A 93 1.58 14.71 8.45
N ALA A 94 1.01 13.82 9.27
CA ALA A 94 1.30 13.66 10.69
C ALA A 94 2.32 12.53 10.93
#